data_AF-A0A1B6NV88-F1
#
_entry.id   AF-A0A1B6NV88-F1
#
_cell.length_a   1.000
_cell.length_b   1.000
_cell.length_c   1.000
_cell.angle_alpha   90.00
_cell.angle_beta   90.00
_cell.angle_gamma   90.00
#
_symmetry.space_group_name_H-M   'P 1'
#
loop_
_entity.id
_entity.type
_entity.pdbx_description
1 polymer ?
#
loop_
_entity_poly.entity_id
_entity_poly.type
_entity_poly.pdbx_seq_one_letter_code
_entity_poly.pdbx_strand_id
1 'polypeptide(L)'
;MNPLRGQNNVQGSCDMGSFPHELPGYRHVKNDDVRDVFKQAWGVDIDPEPGLRIPNMLDAAVQGTFKGLYCQGEDILQSDPDTKHVAAGLAAMECVIVHDLFLNETANY
;
A
#
# COMPACT_ATOMS: atom_id res chain seq x y z
N MET A 1 -2.64 -22.24 18.04
CA MET A 1 -3.76 -21.36 17.65
C MET A 1 -3.59 -21.08 16.16
N ASN A 2 -4.58 -21.37 15.31
CA ASN A 2 -4.48 -21.14 13.87
C ASN A 2 -5.19 -19.82 13.54
N PRO A 3 -4.50 -18.81 12.97
CA PRO A 3 -5.16 -17.57 12.59
C PRO A 3 -6.09 -17.81 11.41
N LEU A 4 -7.37 -17.41 11.55
CA LEU A 4 -8.32 -17.44 10.45
C LEU A 4 -8.15 -16.17 9.61
N ARG A 5 -7.60 -16.32 8.40
CA ARG A 5 -7.50 -15.22 7.43
C ARG A 5 -8.89 -14.91 6.87
N GLY A 6 -9.17 -13.62 6.67
CA GLY A 6 -10.48 -13.11 6.24
C GLY A 6 -10.65 -13.16 4.71
N GLN A 7 -10.24 -12.11 4.02
CA GLN A 7 -10.40 -12.00 2.57
C GLN A 7 -9.60 -13.07 1.82
N ASN A 8 -10.11 -13.48 0.66
CA ASN A 8 -9.38 -14.36 -0.23
C ASN A 8 -8.04 -13.72 -0.62
N ASN A 9 -7.01 -14.55 -0.72
CA ASN A 9 -5.68 -14.14 -1.11
C ASN A 9 -4.99 -13.09 -0.21
N VAL A 10 -5.48 -12.79 1.00
CA VAL A 10 -4.70 -11.99 1.98
C VAL A 10 -3.34 -12.65 2.22
N GLN A 11 -3.32 -13.97 2.36
CA GLN A 11 -2.08 -14.72 2.52
C GLN A 11 -1.17 -14.56 1.29
N GLY A 12 -1.68 -14.81 0.09
CA GLY A 12 -0.89 -14.70 -1.14
C GLY A 12 -0.43 -13.28 -1.43
N SER A 13 -1.23 -12.25 -1.10
CA SER A 13 -0.81 -10.85 -1.20
C SER A 13 0.37 -10.57 -0.29
N CYS A 14 0.33 -11.04 0.96
CA CYS A 14 1.46 -10.95 1.87
C CYS A 14 2.68 -11.72 1.34
N ASP A 15 2.49 -12.95 0.84
CA ASP A 15 3.56 -13.76 0.27
C ASP A 15 4.26 -13.04 -0.91
N MET A 16 3.52 -12.22 -1.66
CA MET A 16 4.01 -11.46 -2.82
C MET A 16 4.56 -10.07 -2.47
N GLY A 17 4.78 -9.77 -1.18
CA GLY A 17 5.46 -8.56 -0.75
C GLY A 17 4.59 -7.31 -0.72
N SER A 18 3.25 -7.45 -0.64
CA SER A 18 2.31 -6.32 -0.51
C SER A 18 2.38 -5.59 0.85
N PHE A 19 3.57 -5.56 1.46
CA PHE A 19 3.89 -4.85 2.67
C PHE A 19 5.04 -3.89 2.41
N PRO A 20 5.03 -2.69 3.02
CA PRO A 20 6.01 -1.66 2.67
C PRO A 20 7.44 -1.96 3.15
N HIS A 21 7.68 -3.04 3.89
CA HIS A 21 8.97 -3.34 4.53
C HIS A 21 9.63 -4.62 4.01
N GLU A 22 9.00 -5.32 3.06
CA GLU A 22 9.50 -6.60 2.56
C GLU A 22 9.32 -6.76 1.06
N LEU A 23 10.14 -7.66 0.50
CA LEU A 23 10.07 -8.15 -0.87
C LEU A 23 9.43 -9.54 -0.87
N PRO A 24 8.93 -10.04 -2.03
CA PRO A 24 8.26 -11.34 -2.11
C PRO A 24 9.00 -12.47 -1.40
N GLY A 25 8.23 -13.24 -0.61
CA GLY A 25 8.71 -14.33 0.23
C GLY A 25 9.10 -13.93 1.66
N TYR A 26 8.49 -12.89 2.23
CA TYR A 26 8.73 -12.41 3.60
C TYR A 26 10.18 -12.01 3.89
N ARG A 27 10.83 -11.39 2.90
CA ARG A 27 12.24 -11.00 3.00
C ARG A 27 12.36 -9.51 3.17
N HIS A 28 12.83 -9.06 4.33
CA HIS A 28 12.87 -7.64 4.67
C HIS A 28 13.73 -6.84 3.68
N VAL A 29 13.23 -5.69 3.24
CA VAL A 29 13.89 -4.83 2.24
C VAL A 29 15.25 -4.29 2.70
N LYS A 30 15.54 -4.24 4.02
CA LYS A 30 16.83 -3.78 4.56
C LYS A 30 17.97 -4.76 4.34
N ASN A 31 17.68 -5.99 3.96
CA ASN A 31 18.70 -7.01 3.73
C ASN A 31 19.31 -6.85 2.33
N ASP A 32 20.60 -6.50 2.27
CA ASP A 32 21.33 -6.23 1.02
C ASP A 32 21.32 -7.44 0.07
N ASP A 33 21.54 -8.64 0.62
CA ASP A 33 21.51 -9.91 -0.13
C ASP A 33 20.16 -10.19 -0.77
N VAL A 34 19.07 -9.80 -0.11
CA VAL A 34 17.72 -9.90 -0.66
C VAL A 34 17.54 -8.91 -1.80
N ARG A 35 17.91 -7.63 -1.62
CA ARG A 35 17.78 -6.61 -2.66
C ARG A 35 18.62 -6.95 -3.89
N ASP A 36 19.82 -7.51 -3.71
CA ASP A 36 20.69 -7.91 -4.81
C ASP A 36 20.04 -8.93 -5.74
N VAL A 37 19.29 -9.91 -5.20
CA VAL A 37 18.55 -10.89 -6.01
C VAL A 37 17.55 -10.20 -6.94
N PHE A 38 16.77 -9.26 -6.41
CA PHE A 38 15.75 -8.56 -7.19
C PHE A 38 16.34 -7.49 -8.11
N LYS A 39 17.40 -6.81 -7.68
CA LYS A 39 18.18 -5.88 -8.53
C LYS A 39 18.71 -6.59 -9.77
N GLN A 40 19.28 -7.79 -9.61
CA GLN A 40 19.74 -8.59 -10.74
C GLN A 40 18.61 -9.03 -11.66
N ALA A 41 17.46 -9.43 -11.09
CA ALA A 41 16.30 -9.88 -11.86
C ALA A 41 15.59 -8.75 -12.62
N TRP A 42 15.51 -7.55 -12.04
CA TRP A 42 14.72 -6.44 -12.56
C TRP A 42 15.56 -5.33 -13.22
N GLY A 43 16.88 -5.35 -13.03
CA GLY A 43 17.80 -4.39 -13.65
C GLY A 43 17.74 -2.99 -13.04
N VAL A 44 17.30 -2.85 -11.79
CA VAL A 44 17.13 -1.56 -11.10
C VAL A 44 17.54 -1.65 -9.63
N ASP A 45 18.09 -0.58 -9.08
CA ASP A 45 18.34 -0.46 -7.63
C ASP A 45 17.03 -0.33 -6.85
N ILE A 46 16.97 -1.00 -5.69
CA ILE A 46 15.82 -0.97 -4.79
C ILE A 46 16.18 -0.16 -3.55
N ASP A 47 15.31 0.77 -3.16
CA ASP A 47 15.46 1.57 -1.94
C ASP A 47 15.47 0.65 -0.70
N PRO A 48 16.49 0.74 0.19
CA PRO A 48 16.53 -0.03 1.43
C PRO A 48 15.51 0.43 2.48
N GLU A 49 14.93 1.63 2.36
CA GLU A 49 14.03 2.18 3.36
C GLU A 49 12.60 1.64 3.20
N PRO A 50 12.00 1.12 4.29
CA PRO A 50 10.59 0.73 4.28
C PRO A 50 9.68 1.90 3.91
N GLY A 51 8.68 1.60 3.08
CA GLY A 51 7.64 2.55 2.72
C GLY A 51 6.66 2.86 3.86
N LEU A 52 5.71 3.74 3.55
CA LEU A 52 4.64 4.12 4.45
C LEU A 52 3.56 3.01 4.54
N ARG A 53 2.85 2.98 5.67
CA ARG A 53 1.59 2.23 5.82
C ARG A 53 0.42 3.17 5.56
N ILE A 54 -0.77 2.65 5.27
CA ILE A 54 -1.96 3.45 4.93
C ILE A 54 -2.19 4.63 5.89
N PRO A 55 -2.20 4.46 7.23
CA PRO A 55 -2.39 5.62 8.13
C PRO A 55 -1.31 6.70 7.95
N ASN A 56 -0.06 6.30 7.71
CA ASN A 56 1.04 7.24 7.50
C ASN A 56 0.98 7.91 6.13
N MET A 57 0.44 7.23 5.11
CA MET A 57 0.19 7.84 3.80
C MET A 57 -0.86 8.94 3.90
N LEU A 58 -1.95 8.69 4.64
CA LEU A 58 -3.03 9.67 4.85
C LEU A 58 -2.54 10.88 5.66
N ASP A 59 -1.79 10.65 6.74
CA ASP A 59 -1.13 11.73 7.49
C ASP A 59 -0.21 12.56 6.59
N ALA A 60 0.63 11.91 5.78
CA ALA A 60 1.55 12.57 4.86
C ALA A 60 0.81 13.34 3.74
N ALA A 61 -0.34 12.85 3.29
CA ALA A 61 -1.19 13.51 2.31
C ALA A 61 -1.82 14.78 2.89
N VAL A 62 -2.36 14.72 4.11
CA VAL A 62 -2.87 15.90 4.84
C VAL A 62 -1.76 16.92 5.08
N GLN A 63 -0.53 16.48 5.34
CA GLN A 63 0.65 17.35 5.45
C GLN A 63 1.17 17.87 4.10
N GLY A 64 0.61 17.41 2.99
CA GLY A 64 0.95 17.84 1.63
C GLY A 64 2.25 17.25 1.08
N THR A 65 2.80 16.19 1.69
CA THR A 65 4.05 15.53 1.25
C THR A 65 3.80 14.24 0.46
N PHE A 66 2.56 13.73 0.46
CA PHE A 66 2.13 12.58 -0.33
C PHE A 66 1.06 13.02 -1.34
N LYS A 67 1.31 12.80 -2.64
CA LYS A 67 0.56 13.45 -3.72
C LYS A 67 -0.25 12.52 -4.60
N GLY A 68 0.10 11.24 -4.64
CA GLY A 68 -0.46 10.29 -5.59
C GLY A 68 -0.72 8.94 -4.96
N LEU A 69 -1.89 8.36 -5.25
CA LEU A 69 -2.27 7.01 -4.80
C LEU A 69 -2.82 6.20 -5.97
N TYR A 70 -2.41 4.94 -6.06
CA TYR A 70 -3.03 3.93 -6.92
C TYR A 70 -3.73 2.90 -6.04
N CYS A 71 -5.06 3.01 -5.92
CA CYS A 71 -5.88 2.14 -5.11
C CYS A 71 -6.45 1.00 -5.97
N GLN A 72 -6.05 -0.24 -5.71
CA GLN A 72 -6.48 -1.41 -6.48
C GLN A 72 -7.31 -2.36 -5.62
N GLY A 73 -8.57 -2.57 -6.01
CA GLY A 73 -9.45 -3.56 -5.38
C GLY A 73 -9.70 -3.34 -3.89
N GLU A 74 -9.65 -2.09 -3.44
CA GLU A 74 -9.87 -1.69 -2.05
C GLU A 74 -10.74 -0.43 -1.99
N ASP A 75 -11.61 -0.35 -0.98
CA ASP A 75 -12.45 0.82 -0.70
C ASP A 75 -12.06 1.43 0.65
N ILE A 76 -10.89 2.07 0.67
CA ILE A 76 -10.28 2.63 1.88
C ILE A 76 -11.21 3.62 2.60
N LEU A 77 -12.06 4.38 1.88
CA LEU A 77 -12.96 5.32 2.55
C LEU A 77 -14.01 4.64 3.44
N GLN A 78 -14.53 3.50 2.99
CA GLN A 78 -15.57 2.76 3.70
C GLN A 78 -14.99 1.75 4.71
N SER A 79 -13.83 1.16 4.43
CA SER A 79 -13.25 0.09 5.24
C SER A 79 -12.24 0.54 6.29
N ASP A 80 -11.59 1.70 6.11
CA ASP A 80 -10.65 2.22 7.11
C ASP A 80 -11.33 3.04 8.22
N PRO A 81 -10.74 3.04 9.44
CA PRO A 81 -11.24 3.84 10.55
C PRO A 81 -11.04 5.34 10.33
N ASP A 82 -11.84 6.15 11.02
CA ASP A 82 -11.82 7.62 10.93
C ASP A 82 -12.00 8.15 9.50
N THR A 83 -13.20 7.91 8.96
CA THR A 83 -13.60 8.33 7.61
C THR A 83 -13.33 9.80 7.31
N LYS A 84 -13.37 10.68 8.33
CA LYS A 84 -13.07 12.11 8.14
C LYS A 84 -11.61 12.34 7.80
N HIS A 85 -10.70 11.63 8.49
CA HIS A 85 -9.28 11.70 8.21
C HIS A 85 -8.94 11.08 6.85
N VAL A 86 -9.52 9.93 6.52
CA VAL A 86 -9.34 9.29 5.20
C VAL A 86 -9.80 10.21 4.08
N ALA A 87 -11.00 10.78 4.18
CA ALA A 87 -11.53 11.74 3.20
C ALA A 87 -10.64 12.97 3.04
N ALA A 88 -10.13 13.53 4.14
CA ALA A 88 -9.22 14.66 4.10
C ALA A 88 -7.88 14.32 3.41
N GLY A 89 -7.35 13.11 3.66
CA GLY A 89 -6.16 12.61 3.00
C GLY A 89 -6.35 12.44 1.50
N LEU A 90 -7.45 11.79 1.08
CA LEU A 90 -7.76 11.59 -0.34
C LEU A 90 -7.97 12.90 -1.08
N ALA A 91 -8.73 13.83 -0.51
CA ALA A 91 -8.97 15.15 -1.08
C ALA A 91 -7.72 16.03 -1.19
N ALA A 92 -6.69 15.77 -0.38
CA ALA A 92 -5.44 16.54 -0.38
C ALA A 92 -4.42 16.04 -1.43
N MET A 93 -4.62 14.84 -1.98
CA MET A 93 -3.77 14.29 -3.03
C MET A 93 -4.07 14.95 -4.38
N GLU A 94 -3.06 15.03 -5.24
CA GLU A 94 -3.18 15.59 -6.59
C GLU A 94 -3.73 14.58 -7.59
N CYS A 95 -3.56 13.28 -7.31
CA CYS A 95 -4.05 12.20 -8.15
C CYS A 95 -4.38 10.94 -7.34
N VAL A 96 -5.64 10.52 -7.36
CA VAL A 96 -6.09 9.23 -6.82
C VAL A 96 -6.61 8.40 -7.99
N ILE A 97 -5.95 7.29 -8.29
CA ILE A 97 -6.37 6.34 -9.32
C ILE A 97 -7.09 5.19 -8.62
N VAL A 98 -8.32 4.90 -9.05
CA VAL A 98 -9.09 3.75 -8.56
C VAL A 98 -9.17 2.69 -9.64
N HIS A 99 -8.70 1.49 -9.32
CA HIS A 99 -8.82 0.30 -10.14
C HIS A 99 -9.71 -0.71 -9.43
N ASP A 100 -11.00 -0.63 -9.73
CA ASP A 100 -12.02 -1.52 -9.19
C ASP A 100 -13.05 -1.87 -10.28
N LEU A 101 -13.86 -2.91 -10.04
CA LEU A 101 -14.92 -3.35 -10.94
C LEU A 101 -16.16 -2.45 -10.88
N PHE A 102 -16.37 -1.79 -9.73
CA PHE A 102 -17.52 -0.93 -9.47
C PHE A 102 -17.07 0.45 -9.00
N LEU A 103 -17.95 1.44 -9.18
CA LEU A 103 -17.76 2.74 -8.54
C LEU A 103 -17.99 2.57 -7.03
N ASN A 104 -16.98 2.87 -6.24
CA ASN A 104 -16.97 2.69 -4.78
C ASN A 104 -16.84 4.05 -4.05
N GLU A 105 -16.86 4.04 -2.72
CA GLU A 105 -16.86 5.28 -1.93
C GLU A 105 -15.54 6.07 -2.08
N THR A 106 -14.43 5.35 -2.22
CA THR A 106 -13.09 5.91 -2.49
C THR A 106 -13.05 6.70 -3.80
N ALA A 107 -13.77 6.29 -4.84
CA ALA A 107 -13.78 6.93 -6.16
C ALA A 107 -14.52 8.30 -6.21
N ASN A 108 -15.04 8.77 -5.09
CA ASN A 108 -15.67 10.09 -4.97
C ASN A 108 -14.65 11.25 -4.79
N TYR A 109 -13.35 10.95 -4.73
CA TYR A 109 -12.24 11.88 -4.48
C TYR A 109 -11.20 11.78 -5.59
#